data_AF-A0A950FUG2-F1
#
_entry.id   AF-A0A950FUG2-F1
#
_cell.length_a   1.000
_cell.length_b   1.000
_cell.length_c   1.000
_cell.angle_alpha   90.00
_cell.angle_beta   90.00
_cell.angle_gamma   90.00
#
_symmetry.space_group_name_H-M   'P 1'
#
loop_
_entity.id
_entity.type
_entity.pdbx_description
1 polymer ?
#
loop_
_entity_poly.entity_id
_entity_poly.type
_entity_poly.pdbx_seq_one_letter_code
_entity_poly.pdbx_strand_id
1 'polypeptide(L)'
;METWISLQQAREAIISGTGKGVRIAILDSGIEISHPGLNGLTLSDDLAFLSEGNTVQVHPGAGTDVNGHGTGIAGIIHTLAPKAEIGSFRVLRMGLFDLTSKRDIIQRAAFEAIDRQYQILNCSFGCRGEKDFIMEFKDWVDESYVKGVHVISACSNRDFTEREWPAYFPTVVTVDKMDIDQMDRFFYRPGNLVEFVAKGQYSELLCLDGKKKNGFGTSFAAPVATALLARLISVYPGLSPLAAKELLRLVAEPWSKTPKGRSERSRRSEVPP
;
A
#
# COMPACT_ATOMS: atom_id res chain seq x y z
N MET A 1 3.06 22.19 -16.40
CA MET A 1 3.28 21.50 -17.69
C MET A 1 2.40 20.26 -17.69
N GLU A 2 1.26 20.30 -18.38
CA GLU A 2 0.43 19.09 -18.56
C GLU A 2 1.06 18.23 -19.65
N THR A 3 1.89 17.28 -19.25
CA THR A 3 2.29 16.19 -20.14
C THR A 3 1.16 15.18 -20.16
N TRP A 4 0.33 15.22 -21.19
CA TRP A 4 -0.55 14.11 -21.52
C TRP A 4 0.34 12.91 -21.89
N ILE A 5 0.49 11.99 -20.94
CA ILE A 5 1.26 10.76 -21.13
C ILE A 5 0.36 9.76 -21.86
N SER A 6 0.87 9.14 -22.92
CA SER A 6 0.13 8.08 -23.62
C SER A 6 0.06 6.80 -22.78
N LEU A 7 -0.94 5.96 -23.06
CA LEU A 7 -1.06 4.65 -22.40
C LEU A 7 0.19 3.79 -22.57
N GLN A 8 0.85 3.85 -23.73
CA GLN A 8 2.08 3.12 -23.98
C GLN A 8 3.22 3.62 -23.09
N GLN A 9 3.41 4.94 -23.01
CA GLN A 9 4.39 5.55 -22.12
C GLN A 9 4.15 5.22 -20.65
N ALA A 10 2.88 5.18 -20.21
CA ALA A 10 2.53 4.79 -18.85
C ALA A 10 2.89 3.31 -18.57
N ARG A 11 2.60 2.39 -19.50
CA ARG A 11 3.02 0.98 -19.39
C ARG A 11 4.53 0.85 -19.32
N GLU A 12 5.25 1.52 -20.20
CA GLU A 12 6.70 1.52 -20.24
C GLU A 12 7.30 2.10 -18.95
N ALA A 13 6.73 3.15 -18.38
CA ALA A 13 7.16 3.71 -17.10
C ALA A 13 6.93 2.77 -15.92
N ILE A 14 5.78 2.08 -15.89
CA ILE A 14 5.53 1.05 -14.86
C ILE A 14 6.53 -0.11 -15.01
N ILE A 15 6.94 -0.49 -16.22
CA ILE A 15 7.89 -1.59 -16.45
C ILE A 15 9.35 -1.18 -16.22
N SER A 16 9.75 0.03 -16.60
CA SER A 16 11.16 0.47 -16.55
C SER A 16 11.50 1.31 -15.33
N GLY A 17 10.51 1.95 -14.72
CA GLY A 17 10.67 2.77 -13.53
C GLY A 17 11.14 1.95 -12.35
N THR A 18 11.93 2.58 -11.47
CA THR A 18 12.50 1.94 -10.28
C THR A 18 12.04 2.58 -8.97
N GLY A 19 11.17 3.58 -9.03
CA GLY A 19 10.77 4.39 -7.87
C GLY A 19 11.77 5.49 -7.50
N LYS A 20 12.83 5.71 -8.30
CA LYS A 20 13.88 6.68 -7.97
C LYS A 20 13.30 8.08 -7.74
N GLY A 21 13.63 8.69 -6.60
CA GLY A 21 13.20 10.04 -6.24
C GLY A 21 11.72 10.14 -5.81
N VAL A 22 11.03 9.01 -5.62
CA VAL A 22 9.67 8.97 -5.08
C VAL A 22 9.72 8.57 -3.62
N ARG A 23 9.19 9.44 -2.76
CA ARG A 23 9.07 9.24 -1.32
C ARG A 23 7.72 8.60 -0.97
N ILE A 24 7.77 7.49 -0.26
CA ILE A 24 6.62 6.67 0.13
C ILE A 24 6.57 6.59 1.65
N ALA A 25 5.50 7.11 2.26
CA ALA A 25 5.24 7.00 3.69
C ALA A 25 4.42 5.74 3.94
N ILE A 26 4.99 4.80 4.70
CA ILE A 26 4.30 3.59 5.15
C ILE A 26 3.70 3.87 6.52
N LEU A 27 2.40 4.14 6.56
CA LEU A 27 1.64 4.35 7.79
C LEU A 27 1.21 2.99 8.33
N ASP A 28 2.02 2.39 9.22
CA ASP A 28 1.82 1.01 9.68
C ASP A 28 2.38 0.78 11.10
N SER A 29 2.83 -0.45 11.42
CA SER A 29 3.38 -0.85 12.73
C SER A 29 4.86 -0.48 12.96
N GLY A 30 5.46 0.26 12.02
CA GLY A 30 6.90 0.55 11.98
C GLY A 30 7.65 -0.40 11.04
N ILE A 31 8.97 -0.23 10.93
CA ILE A 31 9.83 -1.03 10.05
C ILE A 31 11.07 -1.46 10.83
N GLU A 32 11.31 -2.77 10.92
CA GLU A 32 12.56 -3.33 11.44
C GLU A 32 13.64 -3.18 10.36
N ILE A 33 14.31 -2.03 10.31
CA ILE A 33 15.27 -1.73 9.25
C ILE A 33 16.51 -2.63 9.28
N SER A 34 16.79 -3.25 10.43
CA SER A 34 17.86 -4.26 10.58
C SER A 34 17.53 -5.62 9.93
N HIS A 35 16.30 -5.81 9.45
CA HIS A 35 15.88 -7.08 8.86
C HIS A 35 16.75 -7.42 7.62
N PRO A 36 17.35 -8.62 7.51
CA PRO A 36 18.24 -8.97 6.39
C PRO A 36 17.61 -8.86 5.00
N GLY A 37 16.31 -9.12 4.90
CA GLY A 37 15.50 -8.93 3.69
C GLY A 37 15.32 -7.46 3.24
N LEU A 38 15.75 -6.48 4.04
CA LEU A 38 15.76 -5.06 3.70
C LEU A 38 17.19 -4.53 3.50
N ASN A 39 18.17 -5.42 3.28
CA ASN A 39 19.56 -5.02 3.07
C ASN A 39 19.69 -4.00 1.92
N GLY A 40 20.36 -2.88 2.20
CA GLY A 40 20.52 -1.77 1.26
C GLY A 40 19.40 -0.72 1.30
N LEU A 41 18.31 -0.96 2.04
CA LEU A 41 17.32 0.07 2.33
C LEU A 41 17.79 0.98 3.46
N THR A 42 17.60 2.28 3.30
CA THR A 42 17.72 3.28 4.37
C THR A 42 16.41 4.04 4.44
N LEU A 43 15.92 4.30 5.65
CA LEU A 43 14.68 5.05 5.85
C LEU A 43 14.93 6.55 5.70
N SER A 44 14.12 7.22 4.89
CA SER A 44 14.18 8.70 4.74
C SER A 44 13.70 9.41 6.01
N ASP A 45 12.68 8.83 6.65
CA ASP A 45 12.22 9.22 7.99
C ASP A 45 11.83 7.95 8.74
N ASP A 46 11.99 7.98 10.06
CA ASP A 46 11.53 6.91 10.94
C ASP A 46 10.90 7.49 12.20
N LEU A 47 9.57 7.47 12.24
CA LEU A 47 8.75 8.22 13.17
C LEU A 47 7.75 7.29 13.87
N ALA A 48 7.48 7.58 15.14
CA ALA A 48 6.44 6.95 15.93
C ALA A 48 5.47 8.02 16.46
N PHE A 49 4.17 7.77 16.28
CA PHE A 49 3.11 8.70 16.66
C PHE A 49 2.38 8.16 17.90
N LEU A 50 2.48 8.89 19.01
CA LEU A 50 1.96 8.46 20.31
C LEU A 50 0.95 9.47 20.84
N SER A 51 -0.10 8.97 21.48
CA SER A 51 -1.10 9.81 22.16
C SER A 51 -0.59 10.13 23.56
N GLU A 52 -0.30 11.40 23.81
CA GLU A 52 0.15 11.93 25.09
C GLU A 52 -0.86 12.97 25.58
N GLY A 53 -1.68 12.57 26.56
CA GLY A 53 -2.83 13.36 27.00
C GLY A 53 -3.85 13.57 25.87
N ASN A 54 -4.13 14.84 25.56
CA ASN A 54 -5.06 15.25 24.50
C ASN A 54 -4.37 15.58 23.17
N THR A 55 -3.08 15.24 23.02
CA THR A 55 -2.30 15.55 21.82
C THR A 55 -1.61 14.31 21.28
N VAL A 56 -1.31 14.33 19.97
CA VAL A 56 -0.46 13.32 19.34
C VAL A 56 0.94 13.92 19.18
N GLN A 57 1.93 13.26 19.77
CA GLN A 57 3.34 13.63 19.71
C GLN A 57 4.09 12.73 18.72
N VAL A 58 5.16 13.28 18.14
CA VAL A 58 6.01 12.59 17.16
C VAL A 58 7.37 12.30 17.79
N HIS A 59 7.76 11.03 17.78
CA HIS A 59 9.02 10.54 18.35
C HIS A 59 9.84 9.81 17.27
N PRO A 60 11.15 9.60 17.50
CA PRO A 60 11.93 8.67 16.68
C PRO A 60 11.35 7.25 16.70
N GLY A 61 11.29 6.58 15.54
CA GLY A 61 10.80 5.20 15.41
C GLY A 61 11.78 4.13 15.90
N ALA A 62 13.06 4.47 16.01
CA ALA A 62 14.19 3.64 16.44
C ALA A 62 14.52 2.44 15.53
N GLY A 63 14.04 2.44 14.28
CA GLY A 63 14.25 1.38 13.29
C GLY A 63 13.57 0.07 13.69
N THR A 64 12.45 0.16 14.42
CA THR A 64 11.75 -0.99 14.99
C THR A 64 10.31 -1.09 14.50
N ASP A 65 9.83 -2.33 14.40
CA ASP A 65 8.45 -2.67 14.12
C ASP A 65 7.88 -3.43 15.33
N VAL A 66 6.65 -3.10 15.73
CA VAL A 66 6.00 -3.73 16.90
C VAL A 66 5.21 -5.00 16.55
N ASN A 67 5.09 -5.34 15.28
CA ASN A 67 4.32 -6.51 14.81
C ASN A 67 4.98 -7.30 13.68
N GLY A 68 5.73 -6.62 12.80
CA GLY A 68 6.31 -7.20 11.59
C GLY A 68 5.49 -6.92 10.33
N HIS A 69 4.30 -6.34 10.47
CA HIS A 69 3.40 -6.04 9.36
C HIS A 69 3.99 -4.95 8.45
N GLY A 70 4.40 -3.82 9.02
CA GLY A 70 5.07 -2.75 8.29
C GLY A 70 6.39 -3.18 7.65
N THR A 71 7.16 -4.06 8.31
CA THR A 71 8.39 -4.66 7.74
C THR A 71 8.08 -5.50 6.50
N GLY A 72 7.01 -6.30 6.52
CA GLY A 72 6.53 -7.07 5.36
C GLY A 72 6.14 -6.17 4.19
N ILE A 73 5.40 -5.09 4.47
CA ILE A 73 4.97 -4.09 3.48
C ILE A 73 6.18 -3.39 2.85
N ALA A 74 7.13 -2.96 3.68
CA ALA A 74 8.37 -2.34 3.22
C ALA A 74 9.16 -3.27 2.29
N GLY A 75 9.22 -4.56 2.60
CA GLY A 75 9.88 -5.55 1.75
C GLY A 75 9.23 -5.68 0.36
N ILE A 76 7.90 -5.66 0.28
CA ILE A 76 7.18 -5.72 -1.00
C ILE A 76 7.49 -4.46 -1.83
N ILE A 77 7.41 -3.28 -1.22
CA ILE A 77 7.69 -2.01 -1.91
C ILE A 77 9.15 -1.97 -2.37
N HIS A 78 10.09 -2.34 -1.50
CA HIS A 78 11.51 -2.33 -1.81
C HIS A 78 11.88 -3.33 -2.93
N THR A 79 11.19 -4.47 -3.01
CA THR A 79 11.39 -5.44 -4.10
C THR A 79 10.95 -4.89 -5.45
N LEU A 80 9.78 -4.23 -5.50
CA LEU A 80 9.17 -3.77 -6.76
C LEU A 80 9.65 -2.39 -7.20
N ALA A 81 9.99 -1.51 -6.26
CA ALA A 81 10.47 -0.15 -6.48
C ALA A 81 11.78 0.09 -5.70
N PRO A 82 12.89 -0.58 -6.08
CA PRO A 82 14.10 -0.67 -5.26
C PRO A 82 14.85 0.65 -5.05
N LYS A 83 14.52 1.70 -5.80
CA LYS A 83 15.10 3.04 -5.63
C LYS A 83 14.12 4.05 -5.02
N ALA A 84 12.94 3.60 -4.59
CA ALA A 84 12.02 4.44 -3.82
C ALA A 84 12.60 4.77 -2.44
N GLU A 85 12.28 5.96 -1.98
CA GLU A 85 12.65 6.47 -0.67
C GLU A 85 11.53 6.12 0.32
N ILE A 86 11.78 5.25 1.28
CA ILE A 86 10.75 4.74 2.19
C ILE A 86 10.84 5.47 3.53
N GLY A 87 9.72 6.00 4.00
CA GLY A 87 9.53 6.53 5.35
C GLY A 87 8.72 5.56 6.21
N SER A 88 9.19 5.29 7.43
CA SER A 88 8.49 4.52 8.46
C SER A 88 7.64 5.48 9.30
N PHE A 89 6.31 5.35 9.23
CA PHE A 89 5.37 6.12 10.03
C PHE A 89 4.59 5.16 10.92
N ARG A 90 5.12 4.89 12.13
CA ARG A 90 4.51 3.96 13.07
C ARG A 90 3.28 4.59 13.72
N VAL A 91 2.11 4.20 13.24
CA VAL A 91 0.79 4.61 13.71
C VAL A 91 0.00 3.46 14.33
N LEU A 92 0.33 2.21 13.97
CA LEU A 92 -0.31 1.02 14.51
C LEU A 92 0.45 0.49 15.72
N ARG A 93 -0.28 -0.01 16.71
CA ARG A 93 0.25 -0.69 17.89
C ARG A 93 -0.41 -2.05 18.07
N MET A 94 0.24 -2.94 18.82
CA MET A 94 -0.36 -4.22 19.19
C MET A 94 -1.54 -4.00 20.15
N GLY A 95 -2.74 -4.40 19.73
CA GLY A 95 -3.90 -4.54 20.60
C GLY A 95 -3.96 -5.94 21.24
N LEU A 96 -5.08 -6.28 21.89
CA LEU A 96 -5.25 -7.61 22.49
C LEU A 96 -5.26 -8.74 21.46
N PHE A 97 -5.83 -8.48 20.27
CA PHE A 97 -6.03 -9.50 19.23
C PHE A 97 -5.41 -9.10 17.89
N ASP A 98 -5.42 -7.81 17.56
CA ASP A 98 -4.99 -7.27 16.27
C ASP A 98 -4.24 -5.95 16.43
N LEU A 99 -3.62 -5.48 15.34
CA LEU A 99 -3.13 -4.12 15.25
C LEU A 99 -4.27 -3.11 15.38
N THR A 100 -4.04 -2.07 16.18
CA THR A 100 -5.01 -1.00 16.41
C THR A 100 -4.34 0.36 16.37
N SER A 101 -5.13 1.38 16.09
CA SER A 101 -4.70 2.77 16.20
C SER A 101 -5.88 3.66 16.58
N LYS A 102 -5.57 4.88 17.01
CA LYS A 102 -6.56 5.93 17.14
C LYS A 102 -6.58 6.75 15.84
N ARG A 103 -7.73 7.31 15.49
CA ARG A 103 -7.95 8.03 14.23
C ARG A 103 -7.16 9.35 14.18
N ASP A 104 -7.05 10.04 15.30
CA ASP A 104 -6.20 11.25 15.47
C ASP A 104 -4.72 10.97 15.22
N ILE A 105 -4.22 9.80 15.62
CA ILE A 105 -2.84 9.35 15.34
C ILE A 105 -2.63 9.17 13.82
N ILE A 106 -3.57 8.50 13.14
CA ILE A 106 -3.50 8.30 11.68
C ILE A 106 -3.56 9.65 10.95
N GLN A 107 -4.49 10.52 11.32
CA GLN A 107 -4.63 11.86 10.75
C GLN A 107 -3.36 12.69 10.94
N ARG A 108 -2.80 12.72 12.16
CA ARG A 108 -1.56 13.44 12.46
C ARG A 108 -0.38 12.94 11.63
N ALA A 109 -0.26 11.63 11.43
CA ALA A 109 0.80 11.04 10.63
C ALA A 109 0.63 11.31 9.13
N ALA A 110 -0.61 11.30 8.62
CA ALA A 110 -0.90 11.66 7.24
C ALA A 110 -0.49 13.12 6.97
N PHE A 111 -0.88 14.07 7.83
CA PHE A 111 -0.45 15.46 7.70
C PHE A 111 1.08 15.61 7.83
N GLU A 112 1.74 14.88 8.73
CA GLU A 112 3.21 14.88 8.82
C GLU A 112 3.85 14.46 7.50
N ALA A 113 3.35 13.39 6.88
CA ALA A 113 3.88 12.88 5.61
C ALA A 113 3.65 13.88 4.46
N ILE A 114 2.46 14.49 4.41
CA ILE A 114 2.11 15.54 3.44
C ILE A 114 3.07 16.75 3.60
N ASP A 115 3.25 17.24 4.82
CA ASP A 115 4.11 18.41 5.09
C ASP A 115 5.58 18.10 4.78
N ARG A 116 6.01 16.87 5.06
CA ARG A 116 7.33 16.35 4.68
C ARG A 116 7.48 16.09 3.18
N GLN A 117 6.50 16.38 2.33
CA GLN A 117 6.57 16.21 0.88
C GLN A 117 6.75 14.74 0.47
N TYR A 118 6.06 13.81 1.13
CA TYR A 118 5.88 12.46 0.60
C TYR A 118 4.92 12.49 -0.59
N GLN A 119 5.22 11.72 -1.64
CA GLN A 119 4.34 11.63 -2.81
C GLN A 119 3.28 10.56 -2.65
N ILE A 120 3.54 9.52 -1.85
CA ILE A 120 2.63 8.38 -1.70
C ILE A 120 2.45 8.05 -0.21
N LEU A 121 1.20 7.89 0.23
CA LEU A 121 0.82 7.33 1.53
C LEU A 121 0.31 5.90 1.31
N ASN A 122 0.98 4.91 1.88
CA ASN A 122 0.54 3.52 1.88
C ASN A 122 -0.17 3.19 3.20
N CYS A 123 -1.48 2.96 3.13
CA CYS A 123 -2.35 2.61 4.24
C CYS A 123 -2.77 1.13 4.14
N SER A 124 -1.97 0.22 4.68
CA SER A 124 -2.28 -1.21 4.69
C SER A 124 -3.16 -1.62 5.89
N PHE A 125 -4.07 -0.73 6.30
CA PHE A 125 -5.02 -0.92 7.40
C PHE A 125 -6.41 -0.45 6.97
N GLY A 126 -7.42 -0.81 7.76
CA GLY A 126 -8.79 -0.34 7.59
C GLY A 126 -9.46 -0.07 8.93
N CYS A 127 -10.22 1.00 9.00
CA CYS A 127 -11.17 1.25 10.08
C CYS A 127 -12.58 0.93 9.59
N ARG A 128 -13.44 0.38 10.45
CA ARG A 128 -14.83 0.11 10.09
C ARG A 128 -15.50 1.36 9.51
N GLY A 129 -16.20 1.19 8.39
CA GLY A 129 -16.84 2.27 7.61
C GLY A 129 -18.04 2.96 8.27
N GLU A 130 -17.98 3.18 9.58
CA GLU A 130 -19.01 3.91 10.33
C GLU A 130 -19.08 5.36 9.85
N LYS A 131 -20.31 5.87 9.70
CA LYS A 131 -20.54 7.21 9.14
C LYS A 131 -19.93 8.30 9.99
N ASP A 132 -19.94 8.12 11.31
CA ASP A 132 -19.45 9.14 12.25
C ASP A 132 -17.93 9.36 12.14
N PHE A 133 -17.20 8.39 11.58
CA PHE A 133 -15.74 8.49 11.42
C PHE A 133 -15.35 9.16 10.09
N ILE A 134 -16.29 9.38 9.16
CA ILE A 134 -15.97 9.83 7.80
C ILE A 134 -15.13 11.11 7.80
N MET A 135 -15.49 12.09 8.64
CA MET A 135 -14.84 13.41 8.64
C MET A 135 -13.39 13.34 9.16
N GLU A 136 -13.10 12.42 10.07
CA GLU A 136 -11.74 12.22 10.61
C GLU A 136 -10.77 11.70 9.53
N PHE A 137 -11.28 11.00 8.51
CA PHE A 137 -10.48 10.55 7.37
C PHE A 137 -10.54 11.50 6.17
N LYS A 138 -11.71 12.09 5.92
CA LYS A 138 -11.95 12.95 4.75
C LYS A 138 -10.98 14.11 4.70
N ASP A 139 -10.70 14.73 5.84
CA ASP A 139 -9.86 15.92 5.96
C ASP A 139 -8.45 15.72 5.36
N TRP A 140 -7.71 14.72 5.82
CA TRP A 140 -6.36 14.46 5.33
C TRP A 140 -6.34 13.77 3.94
N VAL A 141 -7.38 13.01 3.59
CA VAL A 141 -7.51 12.39 2.25
C VAL A 141 -7.74 13.46 1.18
N ASP A 142 -8.60 14.45 1.45
CA ASP A 142 -8.83 15.58 0.55
C ASP A 142 -7.57 16.46 0.46
N GLU A 143 -6.93 16.78 1.59
CA GLU A 143 -5.68 17.55 1.61
C GLU A 143 -4.59 16.85 0.77
N SER A 144 -4.46 15.53 0.92
CA SER A 144 -3.54 14.72 0.11
C SER A 144 -3.84 14.91 -1.38
N TYR A 145 -5.11 14.80 -1.77
CA TYR A 145 -5.53 14.97 -3.16
C TYR A 145 -5.19 16.37 -3.71
N VAL A 146 -5.48 17.43 -2.94
CA VAL A 146 -5.22 18.83 -3.33
C VAL A 146 -3.72 19.11 -3.45
N LYS A 147 -2.90 18.55 -2.55
CA LYS A 147 -1.43 18.70 -2.58
C LYS A 147 -0.73 17.74 -3.54
N GLY A 148 -1.47 16.91 -4.26
CA GLY A 148 -0.90 15.98 -5.23
C GLY A 148 -0.27 14.72 -4.62
N VAL A 149 -0.59 14.42 -3.37
CA VAL A 149 -0.16 13.22 -2.64
C VAL A 149 -1.15 12.08 -2.90
N HIS A 150 -0.62 10.92 -3.29
CA HIS A 150 -1.41 9.74 -3.64
C HIS A 150 -1.67 8.89 -2.40
N VAL A 151 -2.93 8.50 -2.16
CA VAL A 151 -3.29 7.61 -1.06
C VAL A 151 -3.65 6.24 -1.63
N ILE A 152 -2.95 5.21 -1.18
CA ILE A 152 -3.19 3.80 -1.53
C ILE A 152 -3.67 3.11 -0.27
N SER A 153 -4.76 2.36 -0.35
CA SER A 153 -5.32 1.66 0.81
C SER A 153 -5.63 0.21 0.51
N ALA A 154 -5.39 -0.65 1.49
CA ALA A 154 -6.03 -1.96 1.55
C ALA A 154 -7.55 -1.80 1.79
N CYS A 155 -8.36 -2.75 1.34
CA CYS A 155 -9.78 -2.86 1.72
C CYS A 155 -10.00 -3.94 2.81
N SER A 156 -11.26 -4.17 3.20
CA SER A 156 -11.61 -5.23 4.14
C SER A 156 -11.10 -6.59 3.66
N ASN A 157 -10.50 -7.33 4.60
CA ASN A 157 -9.99 -8.66 4.34
C ASN A 157 -11.09 -9.73 4.27
N ARG A 158 -12.28 -9.46 4.83
CA ARG A 158 -13.40 -10.40 4.83
C ARG A 158 -14.21 -10.31 3.54
N ASP A 159 -14.55 -9.09 3.16
CA ASP A 159 -15.39 -8.80 2.00
C ASP A 159 -15.04 -7.41 1.47
N PHE A 160 -14.56 -7.32 0.23
CA PHE A 160 -14.17 -6.06 -0.40
C PHE A 160 -15.33 -5.06 -0.55
N THR A 161 -16.57 -5.52 -0.41
CA THR A 161 -17.76 -4.65 -0.43
C THR A 161 -18.07 -4.03 0.95
N GLU A 162 -17.48 -4.56 2.03
CA GLU A 162 -17.53 -3.93 3.34
C GLU A 162 -16.76 -2.60 3.29
N ARG A 163 -17.44 -1.53 3.70
CA ARG A 163 -16.85 -0.20 3.76
C ARG A 163 -15.81 -0.15 4.86
N GLU A 164 -14.62 0.31 4.52
CA GLU A 164 -13.57 0.67 5.46
C GLU A 164 -12.94 2.04 5.10
N TRP A 165 -12.48 2.77 6.11
CA TRP A 165 -11.75 4.03 5.95
C TRP A 165 -10.25 3.79 6.08
N PRO A 166 -9.39 4.40 5.24
CA PRO A 166 -9.70 5.35 4.16
C PRO A 166 -10.07 4.70 2.81
N ALA A 167 -10.12 3.38 2.74
CA ALA A 167 -10.33 2.60 1.51
C ALA A 167 -11.56 3.01 0.66
N TYR A 168 -12.60 3.56 1.27
CA TYR A 168 -13.86 3.87 0.60
C TYR A 168 -14.02 5.36 0.23
N PHE A 169 -12.96 6.01 -0.24
CA PHE A 169 -12.99 7.34 -0.85
C PHE A 169 -12.67 7.28 -2.36
N PRO A 170 -13.38 8.04 -3.23
CA PRO A 170 -13.12 8.03 -4.68
C PRO A 170 -11.69 8.43 -5.08
N THR A 171 -11.02 9.26 -4.29
CA THR A 171 -9.66 9.73 -4.54
C THR A 171 -8.58 8.72 -4.11
N VAL A 172 -8.95 7.69 -3.35
CA VAL A 172 -8.03 6.66 -2.87
C VAL A 172 -7.91 5.55 -3.91
N VAL A 173 -6.69 5.05 -4.10
CA VAL A 173 -6.40 3.85 -4.90
C VAL A 173 -6.56 2.65 -3.98
N THR A 174 -7.70 1.96 -4.08
CA THR A 174 -8.04 0.89 -3.14
C THR A 174 -7.87 -0.49 -3.76
N VAL A 175 -7.17 -1.37 -3.03
CA VAL A 175 -6.64 -2.62 -3.58
C VAL A 175 -7.14 -3.83 -2.77
N ASP A 176 -7.85 -4.72 -3.45
CA ASP A 176 -8.21 -6.06 -2.98
C ASP A 176 -7.08 -7.07 -3.27
N LYS A 177 -7.14 -8.23 -2.63
CA LYS A 177 -6.14 -9.29 -2.73
C LYS A 177 -6.55 -10.38 -3.72
N MET A 178 -5.55 -11.00 -4.33
CA MET A 178 -5.67 -12.24 -5.06
C MET A 178 -4.44 -13.13 -4.84
N ASP A 179 -4.62 -14.43 -4.99
CA ASP A 179 -3.51 -15.37 -5.12
C ASP A 179 -3.12 -15.47 -6.60
N ILE A 180 -2.04 -14.79 -6.98
CA ILE A 180 -1.45 -14.78 -8.32
C ILE A 180 0.06 -14.93 -8.19
N ASP A 181 0.72 -15.59 -9.14
CA ASP A 181 2.16 -15.86 -9.04
C ASP A 181 3.01 -14.60 -9.25
N GLN A 182 2.60 -13.74 -10.18
CA GLN A 182 3.35 -12.56 -10.63
C GLN A 182 3.06 -11.34 -9.75
N MET A 183 4.11 -10.70 -9.23
CA MET A 183 3.98 -9.51 -8.34
C MET A 183 3.67 -8.22 -9.10
N ASP A 184 3.95 -8.16 -10.40
CA ASP A 184 3.78 -6.97 -11.24
C ASP A 184 2.42 -6.90 -11.94
N ARG A 185 1.54 -7.88 -11.69
CA ARG A 185 0.18 -7.90 -12.24
C ARG A 185 -0.80 -7.15 -11.36
N PHE A 186 -1.65 -6.37 -12.02
CA PHE A 186 -2.59 -5.46 -11.41
C PHE A 186 -3.86 -5.43 -12.24
N PHE A 187 -5.02 -5.62 -11.59
CA PHE A 187 -6.32 -5.73 -12.26
C PHE A 187 -7.23 -4.58 -11.88
N TYR A 188 -8.13 -4.22 -12.78
CA TYR A 188 -9.19 -3.24 -12.53
C TYR A 188 -10.58 -3.88 -12.57
N ARG A 189 -11.36 -3.65 -11.51
CA ARG A 189 -12.72 -4.15 -11.31
C ARG A 189 -13.70 -2.95 -11.22
N PRO A 190 -14.48 -2.67 -12.28
CA PRO A 190 -15.40 -1.52 -12.28
C PRO A 190 -16.60 -1.69 -11.33
N GLY A 191 -17.25 -0.56 -11.01
CA GLY A 191 -18.59 -0.54 -10.39
C GLY A 191 -18.62 -0.49 -8.86
N ASN A 192 -17.47 -0.28 -8.20
CA ASN A 192 -17.35 -0.15 -6.75
C ASN A 192 -16.09 0.68 -6.44
N LEU A 193 -15.88 1.17 -5.21
CA LEU A 193 -14.70 1.97 -4.85
C LEU A 193 -13.43 1.13 -4.58
N VAL A 194 -13.55 -0.19 -4.49
CA VAL A 194 -12.42 -1.13 -4.41
C VAL A 194 -12.08 -1.61 -5.82
N GLU A 195 -11.50 -0.69 -6.56
CA GLU A 195 -11.40 -0.79 -8.01
C GLU A 195 -10.23 -1.63 -8.49
N PHE A 196 -9.30 -1.97 -7.61
CA PHE A 196 -8.07 -2.64 -7.99
C PHE A 196 -7.86 -3.97 -7.27
N VAL A 197 -7.13 -4.88 -7.89
CA VAL A 197 -6.75 -6.16 -7.31
C VAL A 197 -5.29 -6.45 -7.62
N ALA A 198 -4.54 -6.89 -6.62
CA ALA A 198 -3.14 -7.27 -6.76
C ALA A 198 -2.80 -8.53 -5.96
N LYS A 199 -1.56 -9.02 -6.07
CA LYS A 199 -1.08 -10.17 -5.29
C LYS A 199 -1.15 -9.85 -3.80
N GLY A 200 -1.85 -10.67 -3.03
CA GLY A 200 -1.91 -10.56 -1.57
C GLY A 200 -1.45 -11.82 -0.83
N GLN A 201 -1.06 -12.88 -1.55
CA GLN A 201 -0.58 -14.15 -0.98
C GLN A 201 0.94 -14.27 -1.16
N TYR A 202 1.65 -14.55 -0.07
CA TYR A 202 3.10 -14.70 -0.02
C TYR A 202 3.48 -15.89 0.86
N SER A 203 4.39 -16.74 0.39
CA SER A 203 4.99 -17.81 1.18
C SER A 203 6.21 -17.36 2.00
N GLU A 204 6.83 -16.25 1.58
CA GLU A 204 8.06 -15.71 2.16
C GLU A 204 7.91 -14.21 2.45
N LEU A 205 6.88 -13.85 3.22
CA LEU A 205 6.68 -12.47 3.66
C LEU A 205 7.62 -12.16 4.83
N LEU A 206 8.32 -11.02 4.80
CA LEU A 206 9.16 -10.59 5.92
C LEU A 206 8.31 -10.39 7.19
N CYS A 207 8.86 -10.75 8.34
CA CYS A 207 8.28 -10.46 9.65
C CYS A 207 9.39 -10.20 10.68
N LEU A 208 9.03 -10.01 11.96
CA LEU A 208 10.00 -9.66 12.99
C LEU A 208 11.15 -10.66 13.15
N ASP A 209 12.25 -10.15 13.71
CA ASP A 209 13.46 -10.87 14.09
C ASP A 209 14.22 -11.47 12.90
N GLY A 210 14.19 -10.78 11.75
CA GLY A 210 14.85 -11.27 10.53
C GLY A 210 14.20 -12.51 9.88
N LYS A 211 12.95 -12.85 10.26
CA LYS A 211 12.26 -14.07 9.82
C LYS A 211 11.34 -13.81 8.63
N LYS A 212 10.85 -14.91 8.05
CA LYS A 212 9.78 -14.87 7.05
C LYS A 212 8.63 -15.78 7.47
N LYS A 213 7.42 -15.46 7.02
CA LYS A 213 6.20 -16.24 7.25
C LYS A 213 5.31 -16.28 6.02
N ASN A 214 4.34 -17.19 6.03
CA ASN A 214 3.21 -17.13 5.10
C ASN A 214 2.31 -15.94 5.46
N GLY A 215 1.83 -15.22 4.46
CA GLY A 215 0.92 -14.09 4.63
C GLY A 215 -0.14 -14.04 3.54
N PHE A 216 -1.38 -13.76 3.95
CA PHE A 216 -2.49 -13.48 3.04
C PHE A 216 -3.25 -12.25 3.51
N GLY A 217 -3.40 -11.24 2.65
CA GLY A 217 -4.08 -10.02 3.04
C GLY A 217 -4.13 -8.95 1.96
N THR A 218 -5.16 -8.11 2.00
CA THR A 218 -5.29 -6.88 1.21
C THR A 218 -4.19 -5.89 1.58
N SER A 219 -3.73 -5.95 2.83
CA SER A 219 -2.56 -5.25 3.34
C SER A 219 -1.26 -5.56 2.60
N PHE A 220 -1.15 -6.74 1.97
CA PHE A 220 -0.01 -7.12 1.13
C PHE A 220 -0.25 -6.86 -0.37
N ALA A 221 -1.48 -6.57 -0.77
CA ALA A 221 -1.83 -6.16 -2.12
C ALA A 221 -1.67 -4.64 -2.32
N ALA A 222 -2.04 -3.83 -1.33
CA ALA A 222 -1.80 -2.38 -1.33
C ALA A 222 -0.34 -1.97 -1.67
N PRO A 223 0.71 -2.55 -1.05
CA PRO A 223 2.09 -2.21 -1.38
C PRO A 223 2.50 -2.53 -2.82
N VAL A 224 1.85 -3.49 -3.48
CA VAL A 224 2.06 -3.74 -4.92
C VAL A 224 1.63 -2.53 -5.74
N ALA A 225 0.41 -2.02 -5.51
CA ALA A 225 -0.08 -0.83 -6.20
C ALA A 225 0.77 0.42 -5.87
N THR A 226 1.16 0.58 -4.61
CA THR A 226 2.08 1.62 -4.16
C THR A 226 3.38 1.59 -4.95
N ALA A 227 4.01 0.41 -5.12
CA ALA A 227 5.25 0.28 -5.85
C ALA A 227 5.09 0.53 -7.36
N LEU A 228 4.02 -0.01 -7.98
CA LEU A 228 3.74 0.25 -9.40
C LEU A 228 3.49 1.74 -9.67
N LEU A 229 2.78 2.42 -8.77
CA LEU A 229 2.59 3.86 -8.84
C LEU A 229 3.91 4.62 -8.67
N ALA A 230 4.76 4.20 -7.73
CA ALA A 230 6.08 4.81 -7.54
C ALA A 230 6.95 4.67 -8.79
N ARG A 231 6.90 3.54 -9.50
CA ARG A 231 7.60 3.35 -10.78
C ARG A 231 7.10 4.33 -11.83
N LEU A 232 5.78 4.48 -11.97
CA LEU A 232 5.16 5.45 -12.88
C LEU A 232 5.61 6.90 -12.56
N ILE A 233 5.47 7.33 -11.30
CA ILE A 233 5.82 8.69 -10.85
C ILE A 233 7.33 8.94 -10.96
N SER A 234 8.18 7.92 -10.81
CA SER A 234 9.64 8.09 -10.95
C SER A 234 10.08 8.46 -12.37
N VAL A 235 9.30 8.10 -13.39
CA VAL A 235 9.56 8.47 -14.79
C VAL A 235 8.83 9.75 -15.16
N TYR A 236 7.63 9.96 -14.61
CA TYR A 236 6.83 11.16 -14.82
C TYR A 236 6.49 11.84 -13.48
N PRO A 237 7.45 12.59 -12.91
CA PRO A 237 7.23 13.32 -11.67
C PRO A 237 6.12 14.36 -11.82
N GLY A 238 5.33 14.54 -10.76
CA GLY A 238 4.26 15.54 -10.73
C GLY A 238 2.91 15.08 -11.30
N LEU A 239 2.75 13.79 -11.59
CA LEU A 239 1.43 13.23 -11.88
C LEU A 239 0.47 13.46 -10.72
N SER A 240 -0.67 14.12 -11.01
CA SER A 240 -1.72 14.34 -10.03
C SER A 240 -2.43 13.02 -9.67
N PRO A 241 -3.04 12.92 -8.48
CA PRO A 241 -3.81 11.74 -8.07
C PRO A 241 -4.88 11.32 -9.09
N LEU A 242 -5.58 12.28 -9.69
CA LEU A 242 -6.55 12.01 -10.75
C LEU A 242 -5.90 11.34 -11.96
N ALA A 243 -4.83 11.95 -12.50
CA ALA A 243 -4.16 11.43 -13.69
C ALA A 243 -3.51 10.07 -13.43
N ALA A 244 -2.86 9.89 -12.29
CA ALA A 244 -2.20 8.65 -11.94
C ALA A 244 -3.20 7.50 -11.71
N LYS A 245 -4.30 7.74 -10.99
CA LYS A 245 -5.34 6.73 -10.78
C LYS A 245 -5.98 6.31 -12.11
N GLU A 246 -6.19 7.25 -13.02
CA GLU A 246 -6.71 6.94 -14.36
C GLU A 246 -5.70 6.15 -15.21
N LEU A 247 -4.42 6.49 -15.16
CA LEU A 247 -3.38 5.71 -15.82
C LEU A 247 -3.30 4.29 -15.25
N LEU A 248 -3.32 4.14 -13.92
CA LEU A 248 -3.38 2.83 -13.25
C LEU A 248 -4.60 2.02 -13.70
N ARG A 249 -5.77 2.65 -13.87
CA ARG A 249 -6.97 2.01 -14.42
C ARG A 249 -6.77 1.51 -15.85
N LEU A 250 -6.18 2.33 -16.72
CA LEU A 250 -6.01 2.00 -18.14
C LEU A 250 -4.91 0.98 -18.42
N VAL A 251 -3.87 0.94 -17.59
CA VAL A 251 -2.80 -0.06 -17.69
C VAL A 251 -3.18 -1.40 -17.06
N ALA A 252 -4.07 -1.39 -16.07
CA ALA A 252 -4.52 -2.60 -15.38
C ALA A 252 -5.22 -3.58 -16.33
N GLU A 253 -5.07 -4.86 -16.03
CA GLU A 253 -5.81 -5.91 -16.72
C GLU A 253 -7.30 -5.85 -16.35
N PRO A 254 -8.23 -6.01 -17.30
CA PRO A 254 -9.64 -6.11 -16.98
C PRO A 254 -9.91 -7.30 -16.05
N TRP A 255 -10.66 -7.05 -14.97
CA TRP A 255 -11.12 -8.14 -14.11
C TRP A 255 -12.01 -9.11 -14.88
N SER A 256 -11.59 -10.37 -14.95
CA SER A 256 -12.43 -11.47 -15.42
C SER A 256 -12.66 -12.46 -14.29
N LYS A 257 -13.90 -12.95 -14.13
CA LYS A 257 -14.29 -13.89 -13.06
C LYS A 257 -13.55 -15.25 -13.14
N THR A 258 -12.76 -15.47 -14.19
CA THR A 258 -11.88 -16.62 -14.38
C THR A 258 -10.43 -16.16 -14.32
N PRO A 259 -9.81 -16.12 -13.14
CA PRO A 259 -8.35 -16.12 -13.09
C PRO A 259 -7.88 -17.39 -13.81
N LYS A 260 -7.25 -17.25 -14.98
CA LYS A 260 -6.38 -18.29 -15.55
C LYS A 260 -5.16 -18.41 -14.62
N GLY A 261 -5.36 -19.08 -13.50
CA GLY A 261 -4.44 -19.13 -12.37
C GLY A 261 -4.57 -20.45 -11.62
N ARG A 262 -4.55 -21.55 -12.37
CA ARG A 262 -4.01 -22.88 -11.99
C ARG A 262 -4.02 -23.72 -13.26
N SER A 263 -2.84 -24.03 -13.77
CA SER A 263 -2.63 -24.93 -14.90
C SER A 263 -3.34 -26.26 -14.68
N GLU A 264 -3.92 -26.83 -15.74
CA GLU A 264 -4.51 -28.16 -15.84
C GLU A 264 -3.52 -29.33 -15.56
N ARG A 265 -2.41 -29.11 -14.87
CA ARG A 265 -1.39 -30.13 -14.58
C ARG A 265 -1.67 -31.01 -13.36
N SER A 266 -2.74 -30.81 -12.60
CA SER A 266 -3.07 -31.65 -11.43
C SER A 266 -4.25 -32.63 -11.65
N ARG A 267 -4.73 -32.84 -12.89
CA ARG A 267 -5.82 -33.80 -13.20
C ARG A 267 -5.36 -35.05 -13.97
N ARG A 268 -4.11 -35.48 -13.80
CA ARG A 268 -3.63 -36.78 -14.32
C ARG A 268 -2.82 -37.51 -13.27
N SER A 269 -3.49 -38.03 -12.25
CA SER A 269 -2.96 -39.14 -11.43
C SER A 269 -4.05 -39.72 -10.53
N GLU A 270 -5.15 -40.18 -11.13
CA GLU A 270 -5.99 -41.22 -10.51
C GLU A 270 -6.35 -42.21 -11.62
N VAL A 271 -5.49 -43.21 -11.79
CA VAL A 271 -5.83 -44.47 -12.46
C VAL A 271 -5.90 -45.49 -11.33
N PRO A 272 -7.08 -46.02 -10.98
CA PRO A 272 -7.13 -47.21 -10.15
C PRO A 272 -7.18 -48.48 -11.04
N PRO A 273 -6.49 -49.57 -10.66
CA PRO A 273 -6.92 -50.91 -11.02
C PRO A 273 -8.20 -51.31 -10.28
#